data_AF-A0A2M7Z460-F1
#
_entry.id   AF-A0A2M7Z460-F1
#
_cell.length_a   1.000
_cell.length_b   1.000
_cell.length_c   1.000
_cell.angle_alpha   90.00
_cell.angle_beta   90.00
_cell.angle_gamma   90.00
#
_symmetry.space_group_name_H-M   'P 1'
#
loop_
_entity.id
_entity.type
_entity.pdbx_description
1 polymer ?
#
loop_
_entity_poly.entity_id
_entity_poly.type
_entity_poly.pdbx_seq_one_letter_code
_entity_poly.pdbx_strand_id
1 'polypeptide(L)' 'KEELEKSLQDSREKLRQLRFDLSAGKVKNVREIRRIKKEIARILTLLKEKST' A
#
# COMPACT_ATOMS: atom_id res chain seq x y z
N LYS A 1 13.40 -10.48 6.50
CA LYS A 1 12.04 -10.67 5.93
C LYS A 1 11.03 -9.76 6.64
N GLU A 2 11.14 -9.60 7.96
CA GLU A 2 10.26 -8.76 8.78
C GLU A 2 10.13 -7.29 8.35
N GLU A 3 11.20 -6.65 7.86
CA GLU A 3 11.13 -5.22 7.45
C GLU A 3 10.22 -4.99 6.24
N LEU A 4 10.21 -5.93 5.27
CA LEU A 4 9.36 -5.87 4.09
C LEU A 4 7.90 -6.13 4.47
N GLU A 5 7.65 -7.03 5.42
CA GLU A 5 6.30 -7.30 5.95
C GLU A 5 5.77 -6.11 6.75
N LYS A 6 6.60 -5.45 7.56
CA LYS A 6 6.24 -4.19 8.24
C LYS A 6 5.88 -3.09 7.24
N SER A 7 6.72 -2.85 6.23
CA SER A 7 6.40 -1.88 5.16
C SER A 7 5.12 -2.22 4.39
N LEU A 8 4.83 -3.51 4.19
CA LEU A 8 3.59 -3.96 3.56
C LEU A 8 2.37 -3.64 4.45
N GLN A 9 2.51 -3.85 5.76
CA GLN A 9 1.46 -3.58 6.73
C GLN A 9 1.16 -2.07 6.83
N ASP A 10 2.18 -1.24 6.92
CA ASP A 10 2.07 0.23 6.93
C ASP A 10 1.40 0.75 5.64
N SER A 11 1.79 0.19 4.50
CA SER A 11 1.20 0.55 3.20
C SER A 11 -0.28 0.16 3.10
N ARG A 12 -0.67 -0.97 3.69
CA ARG A 12 -2.08 -1.40 3.77
C ARG A 12 -2.88 -0.50 4.71
N GLU A 13 -2.32 -0.08 5.83
CA GLU A 13 -2.95 0.86 6.76
C GLU A 13 -3.20 2.22 6.11
N LYS A 14 -2.20 2.78 5.44
CA LYS A 14 -2.34 4.00 4.64
C LYS A 14 -3.41 3.87 3.57
N LEU A 15 -3.46 2.73 2.87
CA LEU A 15 -4.50 2.47 1.88
C LEU A 15 -5.90 2.45 2.50
N ARG A 16 -6.02 1.95 3.74
CA ARG A 16 -7.27 1.91 4.49
C ARG A 16 -7.74 3.31 4.86
N GLN A 17 -6.84 4.13 5.42
CA GLN A 17 -7.11 5.54 5.74
C GLN A 17 -7.54 6.33 4.50
N LEU A 18 -6.79 6.23 3.41
CA LEU A 18 -7.14 6.90 2.16
C LEU A 18 -8.48 6.43 1.58
N ARG A 19 -8.86 5.16 1.78
CA ARG A 19 -10.20 4.65 1.39
C ARG A 19 -11.31 5.26 2.25
N PHE A 20 -11.09 5.40 3.55
CA PHE A 20 -12.03 6.07 4.45
C PHE A 20 -12.19 7.54 4.06
N ASP A 21 -11.08 8.26 3.85
CA ASP A 21 -11.11 9.66 3.44
C ASP A 21 -11.79 9.83 2.06
N LEU A 22 -11.56 8.89 1.14
CA LEU A 22 -12.20 8.88 -0.18
C LEU A 22 -13.72 8.67 -0.04
N SER A 23 -14.14 7.75 0.81
CA SER A 23 -15.56 7.51 1.10
C SER A 23 -16.22 8.70 1.79
N ALA A 24 -15.46 9.46 2.58
CA ALA A 24 -15.92 10.70 3.21
C ALA A 24 -16.00 11.89 2.21
N GLY A 25 -15.65 11.68 0.93
CA GLY A 25 -15.74 12.71 -0.12
C GLY A 25 -14.70 13.83 0.01
N LYS A 26 -13.71 13.70 0.90
CA LYS A 26 -12.70 14.74 1.18
C LYS A 26 -11.43 14.60 0.33
N VAL A 27 -11.28 13.52 -0.43
CA VAL A 27 -9.99 13.19 -1.08
C VAL A 27 -9.90 13.74 -2.50
N LYS A 28 -9.02 14.73 -2.67
CA LYS A 28 -8.50 15.18 -3.97
C LYS A 28 -7.45 14.22 -4.55
N ASN A 29 -6.82 13.39 -3.71
CA ASN A 29 -5.62 12.61 -4.05
C ASN A 29 -5.88 11.15 -4.47
N VAL A 30 -6.79 10.91 -5.41
CA VAL A 30 -7.04 9.56 -5.98
C VAL A 30 -5.78 8.95 -6.60
N ARG A 31 -4.84 9.78 -7.08
CA ARG A 31 -3.53 9.35 -7.59
C ARG A 31 -2.67 8.66 -6.52
N GLU A 32 -2.79 9.06 -5.27
CA GLU A 32 -1.98 8.53 -4.18
C GLU A 32 -2.38 7.08 -3.85
N ILE A 33 -3.69 6.79 -3.89
CA ILE A 33 -4.21 5.41 -3.78
C ILE A 33 -3.60 4.51 -4.86
N ARG A 34 -3.52 4.99 -6.11
CA ARG A 34 -2.90 4.22 -7.21
C ARG A 34 -1.40 3.99 -6.98
N ARG A 35 -0.69 4.97 -6.41
CA ARG A 35 0.74 4.85 -6.09
C ARG A 35 0.97 3.80 -5.01
N ILE A 36 0.22 3.87 -3.91
CA ILE A 36 0.32 2.92 -2.79
C ILE A 36 -0.04 1.50 -3.24
N LYS A 37 -1.06 1.32 -4.09
CA LYS A 37 -1.36 0.00 -4.69
C LYS A 37 -0.19 -0.58 -5.47
N LYS A 38 0.51 0.24 -6.28
CA LYS A 38 1.70 -0.20 -7.02
C LYS A 38 2.86 -0.53 -6.09
N GLU A 39 3.01 0.21 -5.00
CA GLU A 39 4.06 -0.01 -4.00
C GLU A 39 3.87 -1.33 -3.27
N ILE A 40 2.64 -1.63 -2.82
CA ILE A 40 2.26 -2.94 -2.26
C ILE A 40 2.58 -4.07 -3.24
N ALA A 41 2.24 -3.91 -4.52
CA ALA A 41 2.52 -4.92 -5.54
C ALA A 41 4.02 -5.17 -5.70
N ARG A 42 4.85 -4.12 -5.73
CA ARG A 42 6.32 -4.25 -5.81
C ARG A 42 6.91 -4.96 -4.60
N ILE A 43 6.45 -4.62 -3.39
CA ILE A 43 6.90 -5.26 -2.15
C ILE A 43 6.56 -6.76 -2.17
N LEU A 44 5.35 -7.12 -2.62
CA LEU A 44 4.95 -8.52 -2.77
C LEU A 44 5.80 -9.27 -3.80
N THR A 45 6.14 -8.63 -4.92
CA THR A 45 7.03 -9.23 -5.93
C THR A 45 8.42 -9.49 -5.35
N LEU A 46 9.02 -8.50 -4.67
CA LEU A 46 10.34 -8.65 -4.04
C LEU A 46 10.34 -9.73 -2.95
N LEU A 47 9.26 -9.84 -2.17
CA LEU A 47 9.10 -10.92 -1.19
C LEU A 47 9.07 -12.29 -1.84
N LYS A 48 8.40 -12.41 -2.99
CA LYS A 48 8.32 -13.66 -3.75
C LYS A 48 9.66 -14.03 -4.42
N GLU A 49 10.34 -13.05 -5.01
CA GLU A 49 11.67 -13.24 -5.58
C GLU A 49 12.68 -13.66 -4.50
N LYS A 50 12.67 -13.06 -3.31
CA LYS A 50 13.52 -13.49 -2.19
C LYS A 50 13.18 -14.86 -1.59
N SER A 51 12.02 -15.42 -1.93
CA SER A 51 11.59 -16.73 -1.49
C SER A 51 11.86 -17.84 -2.52
N THR A 52 12.25 -17.47 -3.73
CA THR A 52 12.58 -18.37 -4.84
C THR A 52 14.09 -18.47 -4.96
#